data_AF-A0A5B8BSY0-F1
#
_entry.id   AF-A0A5B8BSY0-F1
#
_cell.length_a   1.000
_cell.length_b   1.000
_cell.length_c   1.000
_cell.angle_alpha   90.00
_cell.angle_beta   90.00
_cell.angle_gamma   90.00
#
_symmetry.space_group_name_H-M   'P 1'
#
loop_
_entity.id
_entity.type
_entity.pdbx_description
1 polymer ?
#
loop_
_entity_poly.entity_id
_entity_poly.type
_entity_poly.pdbx_seq_one_letter_code
_entity_poly.pdbx_strand_id
1 'polypeptide(L)'
;MTRLTKLTAAATAICLALGTPVLAQGKGQAKKANAKQKHRVEQSQARGCPPGLAKKSPSCVPPGQAKKAQRDAPRIHVGTDLGGRDYVVVKPWQYGLEPAPRGSRYAVTDGVLVRIDNDTAEVLDLIRAVEAIAN
;
A
#
# COMPACT_ATOMS: atom_id res chain seq x y z
N MET A 1 50.33 -20.32 -7.04
CA MET A 1 51.10 -19.24 -7.68
C MET A 1 50.38 -17.93 -7.45
N THR A 2 50.85 -17.17 -6.47
CA THR A 2 50.33 -15.87 -6.00
C THR A 2 51.03 -14.71 -6.72
N ARG A 3 50.28 -13.70 -7.17
CA ARG A 3 50.65 -12.26 -7.34
C ARG A 3 49.32 -11.48 -7.49
N LEU A 4 48.82 -10.56 -6.64
CA LEU A 4 49.38 -9.42 -5.86
C LEU A 4 50.20 -8.47 -6.78
N THR A 5 49.98 -7.16 -6.95
CA THR A 5 49.32 -6.00 -6.31
C THR A 5 49.30 -4.87 -7.40
N LYS A 6 48.62 -3.70 -7.37
CA LYS A 6 48.61 -2.50 -6.48
C LYS A 6 47.49 -1.55 -7.03
N LEU A 7 46.54 -0.96 -6.29
CA LEU A 7 46.59 0.19 -5.33
C LEU A 7 47.12 1.53 -5.89
N THR A 8 46.20 2.46 -6.20
CA THR A 8 46.28 3.95 -6.06
C THR A 8 44.84 4.50 -6.11
N ALA A 9 44.17 4.83 -5.00
CA ALA A 9 44.24 6.08 -4.22
C ALA A 9 43.90 7.35 -5.01
N ALA A 10 42.67 7.87 -4.85
CA ALA A 10 42.37 9.29 -4.96
C ALA A 10 41.07 9.59 -4.18
N ALA A 11 41.23 10.18 -3.00
CA ALA A 11 40.17 10.76 -2.20
C ALA A 11 39.80 12.13 -2.76
N THR A 12 38.51 12.45 -2.84
CA THR A 12 38.01 13.82 -2.66
C THR A 12 36.63 13.77 -2.03
N ALA A 13 36.57 14.20 -0.77
CA ALA A 13 35.36 14.49 -0.03
C ALA A 13 35.06 15.99 -0.18
N ILE A 14 33.84 16.35 -0.61
CA ILE A 14 33.32 17.73 -0.50
C ILE A 14 31.91 17.64 0.07
N CYS A 15 31.81 17.77 1.39
CA CYS A 15 30.61 18.20 2.08
C CYS A 15 30.68 19.73 2.22
N LEU A 16 29.68 20.45 1.70
CA LEU A 16 29.44 21.85 2.05
C LEU A 16 27.96 22.04 2.38
N ALA A 17 27.75 22.73 3.49
CA ALA A 17 26.59 22.63 4.37
C ALA A 17 25.40 23.51 3.94
N LEU A 18 24.21 22.93 4.16
CA LEU A 18 23.01 23.51 4.79
C LEU A 18 22.98 25.05 4.95
N GLY A 19 22.26 25.73 4.06
CA GLY A 19 21.78 27.09 4.29
C GLY A 19 20.47 27.08 5.09
N THR A 20 20.48 27.57 6.32
CA THR A 20 19.28 27.87 7.11
C THR A 20 18.92 29.36 6.98
N PRO A 21 17.69 29.73 6.59
CA PRO A 21 17.26 31.11 6.70
C PRO A 21 16.97 31.48 8.16
N VAL A 22 17.47 32.65 8.50
CA VAL A 22 17.46 33.36 9.78
C VAL A 22 16.05 33.55 10.35
N LEU A 23 15.87 33.31 11.65
CA LEU A 23 14.67 33.67 12.41
C LEU A 23 14.75 35.15 12.80
N ALA A 24 13.97 36.00 12.12
CA ALA A 24 13.79 37.39 12.49
C ALA A 24 12.76 37.52 13.65
N GLN A 25 13.20 38.21 14.70
CA GLN A 25 12.50 38.43 15.96
C GLN A 25 11.41 39.52 15.81
N GLY A 26 10.15 39.10 15.62
CA GLY A 26 8.98 39.97 15.70
C GLY A 26 8.31 39.89 17.08
N LYS A 27 8.51 40.91 17.92
CA LYS A 27 7.75 41.11 19.18
C LYS A 27 6.31 41.54 18.84
N GLY A 28 5.37 40.61 18.92
CA GLY A 28 3.93 40.87 18.88
C GLY A 28 3.27 40.42 20.18
N GLN A 29 2.73 41.36 20.95
CA GLN A 29 1.95 41.11 22.16
C GLN A 29 0.59 40.50 21.77
N ALA A 30 0.38 39.21 22.00
CA ALA A 30 -0.92 38.57 21.86
C ALA A 30 -1.53 38.31 23.24
N LYS A 31 -2.68 38.94 23.46
CA LYS A 31 -3.46 38.95 24.71
C LYS A 31 -3.89 37.53 25.11
N LYS A 32 -3.85 37.26 26.41
CA LYS A 32 -4.45 36.08 27.03
C LYS A 32 -5.95 36.05 26.74
N ALA A 33 -6.41 35.07 25.96
CA ALA A 33 -7.79 34.64 25.92
C ALA A 33 -7.88 33.26 26.59
N ASN A 34 -8.52 33.23 27.75
CA ASN A 34 -8.79 32.03 28.52
C ASN A 34 -9.95 31.27 27.84
N ALA A 35 -9.65 30.52 26.78
CA ALA A 35 -10.60 29.62 26.16
C ALA A 35 -10.50 28.27 26.86
N LYS A 36 -11.48 27.96 27.73
CA LYS A 36 -11.71 26.61 28.22
C LYS A 36 -11.77 25.65 27.02
N GLN A 37 -10.70 24.91 26.81
CA GLN A 37 -10.66 23.80 25.86
C GLN A 37 -11.54 22.67 26.43
N LYS A 38 -12.85 22.75 26.16
CA LYS A 38 -13.68 21.55 26.18
C LYS A 38 -13.06 20.61 25.17
N HIS A 39 -12.69 19.41 25.61
CA HIS A 39 -12.42 18.26 24.76
C HIS A 39 -13.59 18.06 23.78
N ARG A 40 -13.55 18.76 22.64
CA ARG A 40 -14.24 18.33 21.44
C ARG A 40 -13.31 17.27 20.86
N VAL A 41 -13.41 16.06 21.40
CA VAL A 41 -13.01 14.88 20.65
C VAL A 41 -13.66 15.07 19.30
N GLU A 42 -12.84 15.10 18.26
CA GLU A 42 -13.23 15.10 16.87
C GLU A 42 -13.99 13.80 16.61
N GLN A 43 -15.21 13.69 17.14
CA GLN A 43 -16.22 12.78 16.67
C GLN A 43 -16.82 13.49 15.47
N SER A 44 -16.13 13.40 14.36
CA SER A 44 -16.76 13.20 13.06
C SER A 44 -17.56 11.88 13.14
N GLN A 45 -18.59 11.85 14.01
CA GLN A 45 -19.70 10.92 13.90
C GLN A 45 -20.21 11.13 12.48
N ALA A 46 -20.00 10.13 11.64
CA ALA A 46 -20.66 10.00 10.36
C ALA A 46 -22.13 10.40 10.59
N ARG A 47 -22.48 11.60 10.10
CA ARG A 47 -23.74 12.26 10.44
C ARG A 47 -24.87 11.34 9.98
N GLY A 48 -25.74 10.92 10.89
CA GLY A 48 -26.88 10.04 10.58
C GLY A 48 -26.68 8.56 10.90
N CYS A 49 -25.53 8.15 11.45
CA CYS A 49 -25.36 6.76 11.88
C CYS A 49 -25.93 6.52 13.29
N PRO A 50 -26.77 5.48 13.49
CA PRO A 50 -27.39 5.22 14.79
C PRO A 50 -26.37 5.10 15.93
N PRO A 51 -26.70 5.58 17.14
CA PRO A 51 -25.86 5.35 18.31
C PRO A 51 -25.66 3.84 18.48
N GLY A 52 -24.40 3.40 18.56
CA GLY A 52 -24.02 1.99 18.62
C GLY A 52 -23.43 1.43 17.32
N LEU A 53 -23.81 1.96 16.15
CA LEU A 53 -23.24 1.57 14.86
C LEU A 53 -22.08 2.47 14.43
N ALA A 54 -22.06 3.73 14.89
CA ALA A 54 -20.97 4.68 14.64
C ALA A 54 -19.62 4.29 15.28
N LYS A 55 -19.62 3.37 16.25
CA LYS A 55 -18.41 2.88 16.94
C LYS A 55 -17.90 1.54 16.41
N LYS A 56 -18.58 0.95 15.42
CA LYS A 56 -18.18 -0.31 14.79
C LYS A 56 -17.38 0.00 13.51
N SER A 57 -16.51 -0.93 13.12
CA SER A 57 -15.73 -0.82 11.89
C SER A 57 -16.12 -1.96 10.94
N PRO A 58 -16.49 -1.69 9.68
CA PRO A 58 -16.73 -0.37 9.09
C PRO A 58 -17.93 0.36 9.72
N SER A 59 -17.83 1.69 9.85
CA SER A 59 -18.86 2.54 10.46
C SER A 59 -20.18 2.42 9.70
N CYS A 60 -21.27 2.38 10.45
CA CYS A 60 -22.62 2.43 9.89
C CYS A 60 -23.01 1.18 9.07
N VAL A 61 -22.21 0.12 9.10
CA VAL A 61 -22.53 -1.19 8.51
C VAL A 61 -22.91 -2.17 9.63
N PRO A 62 -24.10 -2.80 9.60
CA PRO A 62 -24.46 -3.82 10.58
C PRO A 62 -23.40 -4.92 10.66
N PRO A 63 -23.00 -5.37 11.87
CA PRO A 63 -21.88 -6.29 12.03
C PRO A 63 -22.07 -7.63 11.29
N GLY A 64 -23.32 -8.09 11.15
CA GLY A 64 -23.64 -9.27 10.35
C GLY A 64 -23.32 -9.10 8.87
N GLN A 65 -23.60 -7.92 8.31
CA GLN A 65 -23.30 -7.60 6.91
C GLN A 65 -21.80 -7.36 6.70
N ALA A 66 -21.15 -6.66 7.63
CA ALA A 66 -19.70 -6.46 7.58
C ALA A 66 -18.94 -7.81 7.57
N LYS A 67 -19.37 -8.76 8.41
CA LYS A 67 -18.76 -10.09 8.46
C LYS A 67 -19.02 -10.91 7.20
N LYS A 68 -20.20 -10.79 6.59
CA LYS A 68 -20.52 -11.44 5.30
C LYS A 68 -19.63 -10.90 4.20
N ALA A 69 -19.60 -9.58 4.02
CA ALA A 69 -18.74 -8.92 3.05
C ALA A 69 -17.26 -9.35 3.17
N GLN A 70 -16.75 -9.50 4.39
CA GLN A 70 -15.38 -9.96 4.59
C GLN A 70 -15.18 -11.47 4.29
N ARG A 71 -16.20 -12.31 4.50
CA ARG A 71 -16.13 -13.72 4.12
C ARG A 71 -16.19 -13.92 2.61
N ASP A 72 -16.94 -13.06 1.92
CA ASP A 72 -17.22 -13.17 0.49
C ASP A 72 -16.17 -12.42 -0.36
N ALA A 73 -15.35 -11.55 0.25
CA ALA A 73 -14.26 -10.88 -0.43
C ALA A 73 -13.19 -11.88 -0.92
N PRO A 74 -12.57 -11.64 -2.09
CA PRO A 74 -11.42 -12.40 -2.53
C PRO A 74 -10.34 -12.43 -1.44
N ARG A 75 -9.80 -13.62 -1.16
CA ARG A 75 -8.74 -13.78 -0.15
C ARG A 75 -7.38 -13.29 -0.63
N ILE A 76 -7.30 -12.81 -1.88
CA ILE A 76 -6.09 -12.38 -2.54
C ILE A 76 -6.06 -10.85 -2.55
N HIS A 77 -4.93 -10.28 -2.13
CA HIS A 77 -4.64 -8.86 -2.09
C HIS A 77 -3.17 -8.64 -2.51
N VAL A 78 -2.80 -7.39 -2.82
CA VAL A 78 -1.39 -7.05 -3.09
C VAL A 78 -0.53 -7.43 -1.87
N GLY A 79 0.62 -8.05 -2.11
CA GLY A 79 1.49 -8.62 -1.08
C GLY A 79 1.14 -10.05 -0.67
N THR A 80 0.09 -10.65 -1.24
CA THR A 80 -0.20 -12.07 -1.00
C THR A 80 0.87 -12.93 -1.68
N ASP A 81 1.52 -13.79 -0.91
CA ASP A 81 2.43 -14.82 -1.43
C ASP A 81 1.63 -16.03 -1.99
N LEU A 82 1.88 -16.38 -3.25
CA LEU A 82 1.25 -17.54 -3.92
C LEU A 82 2.17 -18.77 -4.00
N GLY A 83 3.36 -18.78 -3.43
CA GLY A 83 4.37 -19.85 -3.53
C GLY A 83 3.92 -21.25 -3.08
N GLY A 84 2.77 -21.37 -2.43
CA GLY A 84 2.14 -22.66 -2.08
C GLY A 84 0.67 -22.77 -2.48
N ARG A 85 0.18 -21.88 -3.35
CA ARG A 85 -1.22 -21.82 -3.79
C ARG A 85 -1.33 -22.24 -5.25
N ASP A 86 -2.53 -22.65 -5.66
CA ASP A 86 -2.80 -22.93 -7.05
C ASP A 86 -2.97 -21.61 -7.83
N TYR A 87 -2.17 -21.47 -8.89
CA TYR A 87 -2.25 -20.37 -9.84
C TYR A 87 -1.75 -20.83 -11.19
N VAL A 88 -2.36 -20.29 -12.25
CA VAL A 88 -1.97 -20.59 -13.62
C VAL A 88 -1.37 -19.34 -14.25
N VAL A 89 -0.10 -19.42 -14.67
CA VAL A 89 0.52 -18.34 -15.45
C VAL A 89 -0.14 -18.26 -16.82
N VAL A 90 -0.62 -17.07 -17.17
CA VAL A 90 -1.35 -16.83 -18.42
C VAL A 90 -0.59 -15.89 -19.34
N LYS A 91 -0.95 -15.92 -20.62
CA LYS A 91 -0.35 -15.04 -21.62
C LYS A 91 -1.13 -13.72 -21.70
N PRO A 92 -0.46 -12.56 -21.81
CA PRO A 92 -1.12 -11.26 -21.80
C PRO A 92 -2.25 -11.12 -22.83
N TRP A 93 -2.03 -11.60 -24.06
CA TRP A 93 -2.97 -11.45 -25.17
C TRP A 93 -4.28 -12.23 -24.98
N GLN A 94 -4.29 -13.30 -24.16
CA GLN A 94 -5.53 -14.03 -23.84
C GLN A 94 -6.54 -13.15 -23.09
N TYR A 95 -6.07 -12.07 -22.49
CA TYR A 95 -6.85 -11.15 -21.66
C TYR A 95 -6.78 -9.71 -22.16
N GLY A 96 -6.30 -9.47 -23.39
CA GLY A 96 -6.14 -8.13 -23.95
C GLY A 96 -5.21 -7.24 -23.14
N LEU A 97 -4.19 -7.81 -22.50
CA LEU A 97 -3.19 -7.08 -21.72
C LEU A 97 -1.92 -6.81 -22.54
N GLU A 98 -1.27 -5.70 -22.23
CA GLU A 98 0.10 -5.42 -22.68
C GLU A 98 1.10 -6.43 -22.09
N PRO A 99 2.31 -6.57 -22.67
CA PRO A 99 3.37 -7.38 -22.06
C PRO A 99 3.60 -7.03 -20.59
N ALA A 100 3.79 -8.05 -19.76
CA ALA A 100 4.06 -7.83 -18.35
C ALA A 100 5.36 -7.03 -18.17
N PRO A 101 5.41 -6.07 -17.23
CA PRO A 101 6.65 -5.39 -16.84
C PRO A 101 7.77 -6.38 -16.48
N ARG A 102 9.03 -5.98 -16.69
CA ARG A 102 10.18 -6.82 -16.34
C ARG A 102 10.13 -7.28 -14.89
N GLY A 103 10.47 -8.54 -14.66
CA GLY A 103 10.42 -9.17 -13.33
C GLY A 103 9.02 -9.61 -12.90
N SER A 104 8.00 -9.47 -13.75
CA SER A 104 6.64 -9.90 -13.42
C SER A 104 5.98 -10.73 -14.51
N ARG A 105 4.91 -11.44 -14.15
CA ARG A 105 4.05 -12.21 -15.07
C ARG A 105 2.60 -12.12 -14.65
N TYR A 106 1.69 -12.41 -15.58
CA TYR A 106 0.27 -12.51 -15.27
C TYR A 106 -0.11 -13.93 -14.89
N ALA A 107 -0.98 -14.06 -13.90
CA ALA A 107 -1.51 -15.34 -13.45
C ALA A 107 -3.00 -15.23 -13.10
N VAL A 108 -3.70 -16.35 -13.15
CA VAL A 108 -5.07 -16.47 -12.65
C VAL A 108 -5.07 -17.38 -11.44
N THR A 109 -5.71 -16.93 -10.36
CA THR A 109 -5.88 -17.70 -9.12
C THR A 109 -7.17 -17.27 -8.44
N ASP A 110 -7.91 -18.22 -7.87
CA ASP A 110 -9.24 -17.98 -7.28
C ASP A 110 -10.20 -17.16 -8.17
N GLY A 111 -10.13 -17.34 -9.50
CA GLY A 111 -10.94 -16.60 -10.46
C GLY A 111 -10.55 -15.13 -10.64
N VAL A 112 -9.33 -14.75 -10.23
CA VAL A 112 -8.82 -13.37 -10.34
C VAL A 112 -7.54 -13.36 -11.17
N LEU A 113 -7.52 -12.52 -12.19
CA LEU A 113 -6.34 -12.19 -12.96
C LEU A 113 -5.50 -11.18 -12.17
N VAL A 114 -4.27 -11.57 -11.89
CA VAL A 114 -3.30 -10.83 -11.08
C VAL A 114 -1.98 -10.68 -11.83
N ARG A 115 -1.17 -9.70 -11.43
CA ARG A 115 0.25 -9.63 -11.80
C ARG A 115 1.06 -10.07 -10.59
N ILE A 116 1.99 -10.99 -10.80
CA ILE A 116 2.84 -11.55 -9.75
C ILE A 116 4.31 -11.29 -10.05
N ASP A 117 5.11 -11.26 -9.00
CA ASP A 117 6.57 -11.30 -9.10
C ASP A 117 7.02 -12.64 -9.71
N ASN A 118 8.05 -12.60 -10.56
CA ASN A 118 8.52 -13.80 -11.25
C ASN A 118 9.24 -14.80 -10.34
N ASP A 119 9.89 -14.31 -9.29
CA ASP A 119 10.77 -15.12 -8.44
C ASP A 119 10.02 -15.57 -7.18
N THR A 120 9.22 -14.69 -6.58
CA THR A 120 8.52 -14.98 -5.30
C THR A 120 7.06 -15.41 -5.47
N ALA A 121 6.47 -15.19 -6.65
CA ALA A 121 5.02 -15.32 -6.86
C ALA A 121 4.15 -14.43 -5.93
N GLU A 122 4.73 -13.37 -5.36
CA GLU A 122 3.98 -12.35 -4.63
C GLU A 122 3.07 -11.57 -5.58
N VAL A 123 1.83 -11.33 -5.16
CA VAL A 123 0.87 -10.50 -5.92
C VAL A 123 1.30 -9.05 -5.88
N LEU A 124 1.71 -8.53 -7.03
CA LEU A 124 2.09 -7.13 -7.24
C LEU A 124 0.88 -6.25 -7.61
N ASP A 125 -0.16 -6.85 -8.20
CA ASP A 125 -1.35 -6.11 -8.66
C ASP A 125 -2.58 -7.01 -8.81
N LEU A 126 -3.75 -6.47 -8.50
CA LEU A 126 -5.05 -7.09 -8.77
C LEU A 126 -5.70 -6.41 -9.97
N ILE A 127 -5.87 -7.16 -11.06
CA ILE A 127 -6.32 -6.59 -12.32
C ILE A 127 -7.84 -6.67 -12.43
N ARG A 128 -8.40 -7.89 -12.41
CA ARG A 128 -9.85 -8.12 -12.48
C ARG A 128 -10.22 -9.56 -12.18
N ALA A 129 -11.49 -9.78 -11.80
CA ALA A 129 -12.08 -11.11 -11.84
C ALA A 129 -12.20 -11.61 -13.29
N VAL A 130 -11.97 -12.90 -13.49
CA VAL A 130 -12.09 -13.57 -14.78
C VAL A 130 -12.72 -14.95 -14.59
N GLU A 131 -13.51 -15.37 -15.54
CA GLU A 131 -13.77 -16.80 -15.72
C GLU A 131 -12.50 -17.39 -16.31
N ALA A 132 -11.87 -18.32 -15.59
CA ALA A 132 -10.71 -19.01 -16.12
C ALA A 132 -11.16 -19.78 -17.36
N ILE A 133 -10.56 -19.45 -18.52
CA ILE A 133 -10.71 -20.28 -19.71
C ILE A 133 -9.92 -21.55 -19.41
N ALA A 134 -10.62 -22.58 -18.93
CA ALA A 134 -10.07 -23.92 -18.80
C ALA A 134 -9.71 -24.42 -20.20
N ASN A 135 -8.45 -24.77 -20.40
CA ASN A 135 -7.97 -25.43 -21.62
C ASN A 135 -7.92 -26.93 -21.38
#